data_AF-A0A967HZC5-F1
#
_entry.id   AF-A0A967HZC5-F1
#
_cell.length_a   1.000
_cell.length_b   1.000
_cell.length_c   1.000
_cell.angle_alpha   90.00
_cell.angle_beta   90.00
_cell.angle_gamma   90.00
#
_symmetry.space_group_name_H-M   'P 1'
#
loop_
_entity.id
_entity.type
_entity.pdbx_description
1 polymer ?
#
loop_
_entity_poly.entity_id
_entity_poly.type
_entity_poly.pdbx_seq_one_letter_code
_entity_poly.pdbx_strand_id
1 'polypeptide(L)'
;MESNSTGIGQPSKSEGSSSGNQTKSADWRAEYADKIKSAEKAMKLVRRGHRVFIGSGCGEPQHLVRALEHVAIELADLEVLHLLSLGRTSYTDETFRDKVRLKSLYVASGSRQAVAEGRADYTPIYLFDVPDLFHSGHTPVDVALIQVSPPDEHGYCSFGIAVDIVKAAAANA
;
A
#
# COMPACT_ATOMS: atom_id res chain seq x y z
N MET A 1 63.49 -12.69 -38.37
CA MET A 1 62.86 -11.72 -39.28
C MET A 1 62.27 -12.53 -40.42
N GLU A 2 61.03 -12.99 -40.28
CA GLU A 2 60.27 -13.56 -41.38
C GLU A 2 58.84 -13.04 -41.29
N SER A 3 58.50 -12.20 -42.26
CA SER A 3 57.19 -11.66 -42.54
C SER A 3 56.36 -12.74 -43.24
N ASN A 4 55.21 -13.10 -42.69
CA ASN A 4 54.24 -13.95 -43.37
C ASN A 4 52.91 -13.22 -43.53
N SER A 5 52.56 -12.97 -44.78
CA SER A 5 51.32 -12.41 -45.30
C SER A 5 50.21 -13.46 -45.31
N THR A 6 49.05 -13.23 -44.67
CA THR A 6 47.82 -13.94 -45.06
C THR A 6 46.54 -13.16 -44.70
N GLY A 7 45.74 -12.87 -45.73
CA GLY A 7 44.29 -13.02 -45.73
C GLY A 7 43.42 -12.13 -44.83
N ILE A 8 42.90 -11.03 -45.40
CA ILE A 8 41.72 -10.33 -44.89
C ILE A 8 40.48 -11.15 -45.30
N GLY A 9 39.91 -11.90 -44.36
CA GLY A 9 38.58 -12.49 -44.47
C GLY A 9 37.59 -11.67 -43.66
N GLN A 10 36.62 -11.03 -44.33
CA GLN A 10 35.46 -10.41 -43.67
C GLN A 10 34.57 -11.50 -43.05
N PRO A 11 34.16 -11.39 -41.77
CA PRO A 11 33.03 -12.15 -41.28
C PRO A 11 31.73 -11.40 -41.55
N SER A 12 30.84 -12.08 -42.26
CA SER A 12 29.45 -11.77 -42.53
C SER A 12 28.67 -11.41 -41.27
N LYS A 13 27.90 -10.32 -41.33
CA LYS A 13 26.86 -9.99 -40.37
C LYS A 13 25.81 -11.11 -40.35
N SER A 14 25.68 -11.79 -39.21
CA SER A 14 24.46 -12.52 -38.86
C SER A 14 23.88 -11.88 -37.61
N GLU A 15 22.87 -11.03 -37.84
CA GLU A 15 22.00 -10.47 -36.82
C GLU A 15 21.26 -11.61 -36.14
N GLY A 16 21.75 -12.03 -34.97
CA GLY A 16 21.06 -12.94 -34.06
C GLY A 16 20.16 -12.12 -33.15
N SER A 17 18.84 -12.22 -33.39
CA SER A 17 17.78 -11.51 -32.69
C SER A 17 17.90 -11.65 -31.18
N SER A 18 18.19 -10.55 -30.48
CA SER A 18 17.91 -10.41 -29.07
C SER A 18 16.38 -10.43 -28.90
N SER A 19 15.83 -11.60 -28.60
CA SER A 19 14.45 -11.77 -28.17
C SER A 19 14.28 -11.10 -26.80
N GLY A 20 14.16 -9.77 -26.83
CA GLY A 20 13.66 -9.01 -25.72
C GLY A 20 12.30 -9.56 -25.38
N ASN A 21 12.12 -9.97 -24.12
CA ASN A 21 10.87 -10.43 -23.58
C ASN A 21 9.89 -9.24 -23.49
N GLN A 22 9.42 -8.76 -24.65
CA GLN A 22 8.34 -7.79 -24.78
C GLN A 22 7.02 -8.55 -24.70
N THR A 23 6.62 -8.95 -23.50
CA THR A 23 5.26 -9.48 -23.29
C THR A 23 4.73 -9.08 -21.93
N LYS A 24 4.59 -7.77 -21.73
CA LYS A 24 3.61 -7.17 -20.79
C LYS A 24 3.20 -5.79 -21.32
N SER A 25 2.61 -5.75 -22.50
CA SER A 25 1.52 -4.80 -22.74
C SER A 25 0.23 -5.60 -22.63
N ALA A 26 -0.03 -6.09 -21.41
CA ALA A 26 -1.41 -6.38 -21.07
C ALA A 26 -2.15 -5.05 -21.19
N ASP A 27 -3.35 -5.05 -21.77
CA ASP A 27 -4.18 -3.85 -21.86
C ASP A 27 -4.54 -3.37 -20.45
N TRP A 28 -3.67 -2.53 -19.87
CA TRP A 28 -3.79 -2.07 -18.50
C TRP A 28 -5.11 -1.31 -18.29
N ARG A 29 -5.70 -0.76 -19.37
CA ARG A 29 -6.99 -0.06 -19.30
C ARG A 29 -8.13 -1.03 -19.05
N ALA A 30 -8.10 -2.19 -19.72
CA ALA A 30 -9.07 -3.27 -19.46
C ALA A 30 -8.92 -3.82 -18.04
N GLU A 31 -7.69 -4.05 -17.58
CA GLU A 31 -7.42 -4.50 -16.20
C GLU A 31 -7.86 -3.46 -15.16
N TYR A 32 -7.58 -2.18 -15.39
CA TYR A 32 -8.01 -1.09 -14.53
C TYR A 32 -9.54 -1.02 -14.46
N ALA A 33 -10.23 -1.10 -15.60
CA ALA A 33 -11.69 -1.08 -15.67
C ALA A 33 -12.34 -2.21 -14.86
N ASP A 34 -11.79 -3.43 -14.89
CA ASP A 34 -12.30 -4.57 -14.10
C ASP A 34 -12.08 -4.39 -12.57
N LYS A 35 -11.04 -3.64 -12.19
CA LYS A 35 -10.74 -3.32 -10.79
C LYS A 35 -11.58 -2.18 -10.21
N ILE A 36 -12.25 -1.37 -11.04
CA ILE A 36 -13.12 -0.29 -10.56
C ILE A 36 -14.34 -0.87 -9.85
N LYS A 37 -14.46 -0.59 -8.55
CA LYS A 37 -15.54 -1.07 -7.69
C LYS A 37 -15.96 0.05 -6.74
N SER A 38 -17.20 -0.02 -6.24
CA SER A 38 -17.64 0.87 -5.15
C SER A 38 -16.88 0.55 -3.85
N ALA A 39 -16.79 1.53 -2.95
CA ALA A 39 -16.11 1.34 -1.67
C ALA A 39 -16.71 0.16 -0.88
N GLU A 40 -18.04 0.03 -0.86
CA GLU A 40 -18.75 -1.05 -0.17
C GLU A 40 -18.40 -2.43 -0.75
N LYS A 41 -18.25 -2.54 -2.08
CA LYS A 41 -17.82 -3.78 -2.72
C LYS A 41 -16.36 -4.09 -2.42
N ALA A 42 -15.49 -3.08 -2.40
CA ALA A 42 -14.08 -3.26 -2.05
C ALA A 42 -13.90 -3.72 -0.60
N MET A 43 -14.71 -3.18 0.33
CA MET A 43 -14.63 -3.54 1.75
C MET A 43 -15.00 -5.01 2.04
N LYS A 44 -15.65 -5.73 1.11
CA LYS A 44 -15.88 -7.19 1.24
C LYS A 44 -14.60 -8.03 1.24
N LEU A 45 -13.47 -7.44 0.85
CA LEU A 45 -12.16 -8.09 0.91
C LEU A 45 -11.57 -8.08 2.32
N VAL A 46 -12.02 -7.17 3.18
CA VAL A 46 -11.60 -7.10 4.58
C VAL A 46 -12.28 -8.21 5.36
N ARG A 47 -11.50 -8.95 6.17
CA ARG A 47 -12.01 -10.06 6.98
C ARG A 47 -11.59 -9.88 8.44
N ARG A 48 -12.23 -10.67 9.31
CA ARG A 48 -11.83 -10.82 10.71
C ARG A 48 -10.34 -11.17 10.79
N GLY A 49 -9.62 -10.55 11.73
CA GLY A 49 -8.19 -10.82 11.95
C GLY A 49 -7.26 -10.05 11.01
N HIS A 50 -7.78 -9.33 10.01
CA HIS A 50 -6.94 -8.55 9.11
C HIS A 50 -6.32 -7.35 9.82
N ARG A 51 -5.07 -7.05 9.46
CA ARG A 51 -4.45 -5.76 9.68
C ARG A 51 -4.65 -4.86 8.46
N VAL A 52 -5.42 -3.80 8.66
CA VAL A 52 -5.72 -2.79 7.65
C VAL A 52 -4.83 -1.58 7.87
N PHE A 53 -3.94 -1.30 6.93
CA PHE A 53 -3.19 -0.04 6.89
C PHE A 53 -4.04 1.06 6.26
N ILE A 54 -4.04 2.24 6.87
CA ILE A 54 -4.70 3.43 6.33
C ILE A 54 -3.66 4.50 6.00
N GLY A 55 -3.74 5.04 4.79
CA GLY A 55 -2.88 6.13 4.31
C GLY A 55 -2.81 7.31 5.29
N SER A 56 -1.64 7.96 5.34
CA SER A 56 -1.31 8.99 6.32
C SER A 56 -1.67 10.41 5.86
N GLY A 57 -1.84 11.30 6.83
CA GLY A 57 -1.92 12.74 6.65
C GLY A 57 -3.05 13.15 5.72
N CYS A 58 -2.74 14.05 4.79
CA CYS A 58 -3.70 14.52 3.80
C CYS A 58 -3.99 13.48 2.69
N GLY A 59 -3.27 12.35 2.65
CA GLY A 59 -3.53 11.23 1.74
C GLY A 59 -4.43 10.15 2.34
N GLU A 60 -4.95 10.35 3.55
CA GLU A 60 -5.88 9.43 4.20
C GLU A 60 -7.18 9.30 3.37
N PRO A 61 -7.52 8.11 2.83
CA PRO A 61 -8.64 7.95 1.90
C PRO A 61 -9.99 7.95 2.64
N GLN A 62 -10.49 9.14 3.01
CA GLN A 62 -11.69 9.33 3.84
C GLN A 62 -12.93 8.57 3.36
N HIS A 63 -13.10 8.42 2.04
CA HIS A 63 -14.23 7.66 1.50
C HIS A 63 -14.14 6.16 1.81
N LEU A 64 -12.94 5.58 1.73
CA LEU A 64 -12.70 4.18 2.09
C LEU A 64 -12.75 3.98 3.59
N VAL A 65 -12.27 4.93 4.39
CA VAL A 65 -12.34 4.87 5.85
C VAL A 65 -13.79 4.79 6.33
N ARG A 66 -14.69 5.64 5.81
CA ARG A 66 -16.13 5.57 6.15
C ARG A 66 -16.76 4.24 5.75
N ALA A 67 -16.38 3.69 4.59
CA ALA A 67 -16.87 2.38 4.17
C ALA A 67 -16.35 1.25 5.08
N LEU A 68 -15.09 1.36 5.53
CA LEU A 68 -14.50 0.43 6.50
C LEU A 68 -15.26 0.45 7.82
N GLU A 69 -15.59 1.64 8.35
CA GLU A 69 -16.36 1.77 9.60
C GLU A 69 -17.72 1.09 9.52
N HIS A 70 -18.41 1.21 8.38
CA HIS A 70 -19.71 0.54 8.18
C HIS A 70 -19.60 -0.98 8.25
N VAL A 71 -18.57 -1.58 7.62
CA VAL A 71 -18.39 -3.04 7.66
C VAL A 71 -17.75 -3.53 8.96
N ALA A 72 -16.93 -2.69 9.62
CA ALA A 72 -16.26 -3.03 10.87
C ALA A 72 -17.25 -3.29 12.01
N ILE A 73 -18.47 -2.75 11.92
CA ILE A 73 -19.57 -3.05 12.85
C ILE A 73 -19.94 -4.55 12.82
N GLU A 74 -19.78 -5.22 11.69
CA GLU A 74 -20.08 -6.65 11.54
C GLU A 74 -18.85 -7.55 11.73
N LEU A 75 -17.65 -6.96 11.75
CA LEU A 75 -16.40 -7.67 11.95
C LEU A 75 -16.00 -7.69 13.43
N ALA A 76 -15.01 -8.53 13.73
CA ALA A 76 -14.32 -8.57 15.00
C ALA A 76 -12.82 -8.65 14.73
N ASP A 77 -11.99 -8.37 15.75
CA ASP A 77 -10.54 -8.60 15.70
C ASP A 77 -9.85 -7.93 14.50
N LEU A 78 -10.31 -6.73 14.12
CA LEU A 78 -9.68 -5.95 13.07
C LEU A 78 -8.58 -5.10 13.68
N GLU A 79 -7.37 -5.11 13.10
CA GLU A 79 -6.33 -4.17 13.48
C GLU A 79 -6.27 -3.04 12.47
N VAL A 80 -6.33 -1.78 12.93
CA VAL A 80 -6.11 -0.62 12.07
C VAL A 80 -4.73 -0.05 12.37
N LEU A 81 -3.85 -0.03 11.38
CA LEU A 81 -2.51 0.54 11.47
C LEU A 81 -2.45 1.88 10.75
N HIS A 82 -2.01 2.92 11.43
CA HIS A 82 -1.78 4.22 10.79
C HIS A 82 -0.68 5.02 11.50
N LEU A 83 -0.09 5.97 10.76
CA LEU A 83 0.87 6.93 11.29
C LEU A 83 0.14 8.15 11.86
N LEU A 84 -0.22 9.10 10.99
CA LEU A 84 -0.88 10.34 11.33
C LEU A 84 -2.24 10.35 10.65
N SER A 85 -3.33 10.34 11.43
CA SER A 85 -4.66 10.59 10.90
C SER A 85 -5.08 12.03 11.12
N LEU A 86 -5.57 12.65 10.06
CA LEU A 86 -6.17 13.98 10.08
C LEU A 86 -7.69 13.92 9.86
N GLY A 87 -8.20 12.77 9.43
CA GLY A 87 -9.62 12.54 9.24
C GLY A 87 -10.41 12.48 10.55
N ARG A 88 -11.73 12.44 10.41
CA ARG A 88 -12.62 12.08 11.52
C ARG A 88 -12.87 10.60 11.43
N THR A 89 -12.40 9.86 12.42
CA THR A 89 -12.52 8.40 12.49
C THR A 89 -13.26 8.01 13.75
N SER A 90 -14.27 7.15 13.61
CA SER A 90 -15.09 6.60 14.68
C SER A 90 -14.73 5.16 15.05
N TYR A 91 -13.86 4.49 14.28
CA TYR A 91 -13.39 3.13 14.63
C TYR A 91 -12.57 3.06 15.93
N THR A 92 -12.25 4.21 16.53
CA THR A 92 -11.69 4.31 17.88
C THR A 92 -12.74 4.59 18.95
N ASP A 93 -14.04 4.67 18.65
CA ASP A 93 -15.07 4.93 19.67
C ASP A 93 -15.37 3.67 20.49
N GLU A 94 -15.99 3.82 21.68
CA GLU A 94 -16.28 2.69 22.58
C GLU A 94 -17.09 1.57 21.89
N THR A 95 -17.99 1.93 20.97
CA THR A 95 -18.78 0.99 20.16
C THR A 95 -17.93 0.00 19.36
N PHE A 96 -16.68 0.37 19.03
CA PHE A 96 -15.74 -0.46 18.28
C PHE A 96 -14.70 -1.17 19.15
N ARG A 97 -14.70 -0.98 20.47
CA ARG A 97 -13.65 -1.45 21.38
C ARG A 97 -13.29 -2.94 21.23
N ASP A 98 -14.29 -3.80 21.06
CA ASP A 98 -14.10 -5.25 20.93
C ASP A 98 -14.02 -5.71 19.46
N LYS A 99 -14.10 -4.77 18.52
CA LYS A 99 -14.16 -5.02 17.07
C LYS A 99 -12.91 -4.57 16.35
N VAL A 100 -12.42 -3.39 16.70
CA VAL A 100 -11.30 -2.72 16.05
C VAL A 100 -10.28 -2.31 17.10
N ARG A 101 -9.04 -2.74 16.92
CA ARG A 101 -7.90 -2.28 17.71
C ARG A 101 -7.01 -1.38 16.87
N LEU A 102 -6.94 -0.10 17.25
CA LEU A 102 -6.01 0.82 16.61
C LEU A 102 -4.58 0.55 17.08
N LYS A 103 -3.68 0.30 16.12
CA LYS A 103 -2.22 0.27 16.29
C LYS A 103 -1.67 1.59 15.73
N SER A 104 -1.36 2.54 16.59
CA SER A 104 -0.87 3.85 16.19
C SER A 104 0.65 3.91 16.25
N LEU A 105 1.28 4.42 15.19
CA LEU A 105 2.72 4.73 15.17
C LEU A 105 3.01 6.19 15.55
N TYR A 106 1.96 7.03 15.67
CA TYR A 106 2.08 8.41 16.11
C TYR A 106 0.79 8.89 16.79
N VAL A 107 0.91 9.37 18.04
CA VAL A 107 -0.25 9.82 18.83
C VAL A 107 -0.64 11.25 18.49
N ALA A 108 -1.52 11.40 17.50
CA ALA A 108 -2.17 12.65 17.12
C ALA A 108 -3.38 12.96 18.02
N SER A 109 -4.02 14.12 17.81
CA SER A 109 -5.23 14.51 18.55
C SER A 109 -6.36 13.48 18.46
N GLY A 110 -6.57 12.88 17.28
CA GLY A 110 -7.63 11.90 17.04
C GLY A 110 -7.47 10.57 17.79
N SER A 111 -6.23 10.15 18.10
CA SER A 111 -5.96 8.88 18.80
C SER A 111 -5.57 9.06 20.26
N ARG A 112 -5.22 10.27 20.71
CA ARG A 112 -4.68 10.55 22.05
C ARG A 112 -5.55 10.03 23.18
N GLN A 113 -6.86 10.29 23.12
CA GLN A 113 -7.79 9.84 24.16
C GLN A 113 -7.94 8.32 24.16
N ALA A 114 -8.07 7.70 22.99
CA ALA A 114 -8.18 6.26 22.86
C ALA A 114 -6.94 5.52 23.40
N VAL A 115 -5.74 6.07 23.18
CA VAL A 115 -4.50 5.55 23.75
C VAL A 115 -4.48 5.72 25.27
N ALA A 116 -4.84 6.90 25.79
CA ALA A 116 -4.86 7.17 27.22
C ALA A 116 -5.83 6.25 27.99
N GLU A 117 -6.94 5.86 27.37
CA GLU A 117 -7.96 4.96 27.93
C GLU A 117 -7.66 3.47 27.65
N GLY A 118 -6.55 3.14 26.98
CA GLY A 118 -6.15 1.76 26.67
C GLY A 118 -6.95 1.08 25.55
N ARG A 119 -7.79 1.84 24.84
CA ARG A 119 -8.61 1.37 23.70
C ARG A 119 -7.80 1.29 22.40
N ALA A 120 -6.71 2.04 22.30
CA ALA A 120 -5.73 1.97 21.22
C ALA A 120 -4.33 1.66 21.76
N ASP A 121 -3.51 1.02 20.94
CA ASP A 121 -2.10 0.77 21.21
C ASP A 121 -1.23 1.82 20.53
N TYR A 122 -0.16 2.23 21.20
CA TYR A 122 0.87 3.09 20.62
C TYR A 122 2.21 2.33 20.59
N THR A 123 2.81 2.26 19.39
CA THR A 123 4.15 1.67 19.21
C THR A 123 5.15 2.80 18.96
N PRO A 124 6.04 3.11 19.93
CA PRO A 124 7.07 4.11 19.73
C PRO A 124 8.13 3.58 18.76
N ILE A 125 8.33 4.28 17.66
CA ILE A 125 9.35 3.96 16.65
C ILE A 125 9.80 5.24 15.93
N TYR A 126 11.04 5.27 15.46
CA TYR A 126 11.49 6.32 14.57
C TYR A 126 10.83 6.20 13.20
N LEU A 127 10.36 7.31 12.65
CA LEU A 127 9.62 7.30 11.39
C LEU A 127 10.44 6.69 10.23
N PHE A 128 11.76 6.87 10.22
CA PHE A 128 12.63 6.31 9.20
C PHE A 128 12.81 4.78 9.29
N ASP A 129 12.53 4.17 10.46
CA ASP A 129 12.60 2.70 10.66
C ASP A 129 11.28 2.00 10.30
N VAL A 130 10.18 2.75 10.18
CA VAL A 130 8.86 2.18 9.88
C VAL A 130 8.81 1.42 8.54
N PRO A 131 9.40 1.91 7.43
CA PRO A 131 9.44 1.15 6.18
C PRO A 131 10.07 -0.24 6.35
N ASP A 132 11.12 -0.36 7.16
CA ASP A 132 11.82 -1.63 7.36
C ASP A 132 10.98 -2.63 8.17
N LEU A 133 10.08 -2.16 9.05
CA LEU A 133 9.09 -3.04 9.70
C LEU A 133 8.19 -3.76 8.68
N PHE A 134 7.80 -3.06 7.61
CA PHE A 134 6.99 -3.65 6.54
C PHE A 134 7.83 -4.59 5.67
N HIS A 135 9.00 -4.13 5.20
CA HIS A 135 9.86 -4.93 4.32
C HIS A 135 10.34 -6.24 4.96
N SER A 136 10.61 -6.22 6.27
CA SER A 136 11.03 -7.40 7.02
C SER A 136 9.89 -8.34 7.41
N GLY A 137 8.64 -7.93 7.22
CA GLY A 137 7.46 -8.73 7.59
C GLY A 137 7.18 -8.81 9.09
N HIS A 138 7.84 -7.99 9.93
CA HIS A 138 7.51 -7.90 11.36
C HIS A 138 6.11 -7.32 11.60
N THR A 139 5.69 -6.43 10.71
CA THR A 139 4.34 -5.85 10.70
C THR A 139 3.67 -6.19 9.36
N PRO A 140 3.15 -7.42 9.19
CA PRO A 140 2.43 -7.78 7.97
C PRO A 140 1.17 -6.92 7.86
N VAL A 141 0.86 -6.50 6.63
CA VAL A 141 -0.37 -5.78 6.27
C VAL A 141 -1.19 -6.68 5.37
N ASP A 142 -2.49 -6.86 5.67
CA ASP A 142 -3.38 -7.68 4.83
C ASP A 142 -4.13 -6.83 3.81
N VAL A 143 -4.40 -5.57 4.14
CA VAL A 143 -5.12 -4.63 3.28
C VAL A 143 -4.55 -3.23 3.47
N ALA A 144 -4.15 -2.56 2.38
CA ALA A 144 -3.76 -1.16 2.40
C ALA A 144 -4.84 -0.29 1.73
N LEU A 145 -5.40 0.64 2.50
CA LEU A 145 -6.30 1.68 1.98
C LEU A 145 -5.47 2.94 1.70
N ILE A 146 -5.26 3.24 0.42
CA ILE A 146 -4.44 4.38 -0.02
C ILE A 146 -5.18 5.25 -1.02
N GLN A 147 -4.79 6.52 -1.09
CA GLN A 147 -5.23 7.44 -2.14
C GLN A 147 -4.09 7.67 -3.13
N VAL A 148 -4.41 7.56 -4.42
CA VAL A 148 -3.46 7.78 -5.52
C VAL A 148 -4.10 8.65 -6.60
N SER A 149 -3.28 9.20 -7.50
CA SER A 149 -3.80 9.83 -8.72
C SER A 149 -4.46 8.79 -9.63
N PRO A 150 -5.32 9.20 -10.58
CA PRO A 150 -5.66 8.36 -11.73
C PRO A 150 -4.39 7.91 -12.47
N PRO A 151 -4.45 6.77 -13.19
CA PRO A 151 -3.33 6.28 -13.98
C PRO A 151 -3.00 7.23 -15.14
N ASP A 152 -1.71 7.37 -15.45
CA ASP A 152 -1.20 8.12 -16.60
C ASP A 152 -1.30 7.31 -17.92
N GLU A 153 -0.72 7.83 -19.00
CA GLU A 153 -0.74 7.18 -20.32
C GLU A 153 -0.05 5.80 -20.36
N HIS A 154 0.84 5.55 -19.39
CA HIS A 154 1.60 4.32 -19.21
C HIS A 154 0.98 3.38 -18.17
N GLY A 155 -0.10 3.79 -17.50
CA GLY A 155 -0.79 2.99 -16.48
C GLY A 155 -0.24 3.15 -15.06
N TYR A 156 0.60 4.15 -14.80
CA TYR A 156 1.13 4.42 -13.47
C TYR A 156 0.27 5.41 -12.70
N CYS A 157 0.03 5.11 -11.42
CA CYS A 157 -0.55 6.06 -10.47
C CYS A 157 0.55 6.69 -9.61
N SER A 158 0.30 7.89 -9.09
CA SER A 158 1.17 8.57 -8.12
C SER A 158 0.56 8.53 -6.72
N PHE A 159 1.39 8.27 -5.70
CA PHE A 159 1.03 8.44 -4.28
C PHE A 159 0.79 9.92 -3.89
N GLY A 160 1.12 10.86 -4.78
CA GLY A 160 0.94 12.29 -4.55
C GLY A 160 1.69 12.76 -3.31
N ILE A 161 0.93 13.30 -2.35
CA ILE A 161 1.46 13.87 -1.11
C ILE A 161 1.80 12.84 -0.02
N ALA A 162 1.41 11.58 -0.20
CA ALA A 162 1.51 10.53 0.82
C ALA A 162 2.48 9.41 0.38
N VAL A 163 3.77 9.74 0.29
CA VAL A 163 4.82 8.76 -0.04
C VAL A 163 5.36 8.07 1.22
N ASP A 164 5.62 8.88 2.27
CA ASP A 164 6.19 8.53 3.58
C ASP A 164 6.38 7.04 3.87
N ILE A 165 5.54 6.44 4.73
CA ILE A 165 5.51 5.00 5.00
C ILE A 165 4.50 4.28 4.11
N VAL A 166 3.60 5.03 3.47
CA VAL A 166 2.49 4.51 2.65
C VAL A 166 2.99 3.65 1.51
N LYS A 167 4.07 4.05 0.83
CA LYS A 167 4.65 3.24 -0.27
C LYS A 167 5.11 1.87 0.22
N ALA A 168 5.78 1.82 1.38
CA ALA A 168 6.30 0.58 1.95
C ALA A 168 5.14 -0.32 2.42
N ALA A 169 4.14 0.25 3.08
CA ALA A 169 2.94 -0.48 3.50
C ALA A 169 2.15 -1.04 2.30
N ALA A 170 1.96 -0.24 1.25
CA ALA A 170 1.22 -0.65 0.05
C ALA A 170 1.95 -1.74 -0.76
N ALA A 171 3.29 -1.78 -0.71
CA ALA A 171 4.07 -2.83 -1.37
C ALA A 171 4.09 -4.17 -0.60
N ASN A 172 3.77 -4.13 0.70
CA ASN A 172 3.73 -5.30 1.57
C ASN A 172 2.33 -5.96 1.64
N ALA A 173 1.28 -5.20 1.33
CA ALA A 173 -0.12 -5.61 1.43
C ALA A 173 -0.63 -6.47 0.27
#